data_AF-A0A933XDL9-F1
#
_entry.id   AF-A0A933XDL9-F1
#
_cell.length_a   1.000
_cell.length_b   1.000
_cell.length_c   1.000
_cell.angle_alpha   90.00
_cell.angle_beta   90.00
_cell.angle_gamma   90.00
#
_symmetry.space_group_name_H-M   'P 1'
#
loop_
_entity.id
_entity.type
_entity.pdbx_description
1 polymer ?
#
loop_
_entity_poly.entity_id
_entity_poly.type
_entity_poly.pdbx_seq_one_letter_code
_entity_poly.pdbx_strand_id
1 'polypeptide(L)'
;MLSFQVWVQCDNTVPDKRIATAWILLRKKPSYGYDSATYKRKEFIQDSCFFGFFRELNPSEYYINPLVGFIGLKINVPENYAVAVTYETYDGKKYGEGKYETNGNETMILKMIKCPNQSPDATPRAWELKMKNVYRLPINYINQFNFRLSVKYLYNEIHTDTIYQYYLDTIPTTSWPIKQMLSIDRYTGTARRWNPDGIFDFIEGRTIISETGDIIFPTLKPFSEGLSKAGLDSNYIFNELYERRKSDAQISHKANYYFLKGYSQGNKY
;
A
#
# COMPACT_ATOMS: atom_id res chain seq x y z
N MET A 1 6.55 11.27 -22.24
CA MET A 1 5.89 10.88 -20.98
C MET A 1 5.53 9.41 -21.13
N LEU A 2 6.02 8.51 -20.27
CA LEU A 2 5.65 7.08 -20.33
C LEU A 2 4.12 6.98 -20.20
N SER A 3 3.47 6.20 -21.05
CA SER A 3 2.02 6.04 -20.99
C SER A 3 1.64 5.27 -19.72
N PHE A 4 0.89 5.91 -18.83
CA PHE A 4 0.37 5.30 -17.60
C PHE A 4 -1.10 5.64 -17.46
N GLN A 5 -1.95 4.63 -17.24
CA GLN A 5 -3.38 4.83 -17.04
C GLN A 5 -3.85 3.99 -15.86
N VAL A 6 -4.79 4.53 -15.08
CA VAL A 6 -5.46 3.84 -13.98
C VAL A 6 -6.93 3.71 -14.31
N TRP A 7 -7.45 2.51 -14.10
CA TRP A 7 -8.81 2.13 -14.44
C TRP A 7 -9.48 1.52 -13.22
N VAL A 8 -10.69 1.97 -12.91
CA VAL A 8 -11.53 1.38 -11.86
C VAL A 8 -12.75 0.74 -12.48
N GLN A 9 -13.16 -0.41 -11.98
CA GLN A 9 -14.42 -1.03 -12.35
C GLN A 9 -15.57 -0.04 -12.13
N CYS A 10 -16.55 -0.07 -13.02
CA CYS A 10 -17.73 0.76 -12.94
C CYS A 10 -18.94 0.02 -13.52
N ASP A 11 -20.13 0.59 -13.32
CA ASP A 11 -21.36 0.06 -13.89
C ASP A 11 -21.53 0.47 -15.36
N ASN A 12 -22.41 -0.24 -16.08
CA ASN A 12 -22.71 0.04 -17.49
C ASN A 12 -23.41 1.40 -17.72
N THR A 13 -23.74 2.14 -16.66
CA THR A 13 -24.34 3.48 -16.75
C THR A 13 -23.29 4.59 -16.83
N VAL A 14 -22.03 4.31 -16.49
CA VAL A 14 -20.98 5.33 -16.44
C VAL A 14 -20.60 5.80 -17.86
N PRO A 15 -20.53 7.13 -18.12
CA PRO A 15 -20.03 7.67 -19.37
C PRO A 15 -18.57 7.28 -19.62
N ASP A 16 -18.16 7.18 -20.89
CA ASP A 16 -16.77 6.89 -21.30
C ASP A 16 -16.14 5.60 -20.76
N LYS A 17 -16.96 4.74 -20.13
CA LYS A 17 -16.55 3.41 -19.73
C LYS A 17 -16.08 2.60 -20.94
N ARG A 18 -15.14 1.71 -20.70
CA ARG A 18 -14.61 0.76 -21.68
C ARG A 18 -14.72 -0.64 -21.12
N ILE A 19 -14.95 -1.60 -22.01
CA ILE A 19 -14.95 -3.02 -21.63
C ILE A 19 -13.51 -3.53 -21.61
N ALA A 20 -13.15 -4.28 -20.59
CA ALA A 20 -11.80 -4.79 -20.43
C ALA A 20 -11.75 -6.17 -19.78
N THR A 21 -10.70 -6.93 -20.10
CA THR A 21 -10.25 -8.09 -19.32
C THR A 21 -9.00 -7.68 -18.55
N ALA A 22 -9.13 -7.59 -17.23
CA ALA A 22 -8.05 -7.25 -16.31
C ALA A 22 -7.41 -8.52 -15.73
N TRP A 23 -6.09 -8.63 -15.80
CA TRP A 23 -5.32 -9.81 -15.38
C TRP A 23 -4.41 -9.50 -14.19
N ILE A 24 -4.45 -10.32 -13.14
CA ILE A 24 -3.56 -10.18 -11.99
C ILE A 24 -2.11 -10.54 -12.35
N LEU A 25 -1.88 -11.55 -13.20
CA LEU A 25 -0.57 -11.91 -13.72
C LEU A 25 -0.50 -11.63 -15.22
N LEU A 26 -0.57 -10.35 -15.59
CA LEU A 26 -0.40 -9.95 -16.98
C LEU A 26 1.09 -9.99 -17.37
N ARG A 27 1.40 -10.75 -18.42
CA ARG A 27 2.74 -10.78 -19.03
C ARG A 27 2.99 -9.51 -19.84
N LYS A 28 4.28 -9.21 -20.09
CA LYS A 28 4.68 -8.16 -21.03
C LYS A 28 3.93 -8.34 -22.35
N LYS A 29 3.44 -7.25 -22.92
CA LYS A 29 2.79 -7.22 -24.23
C LYS A 29 3.75 -7.76 -25.31
N PRO A 30 3.37 -8.82 -26.05
CA PRO A 30 4.13 -9.30 -27.20
C PRO A 30 4.19 -8.26 -28.32
N SER A 31 5.16 -8.39 -29.23
CA SER A 31 5.29 -7.48 -30.38
C SER A 31 4.06 -7.50 -31.30
N TYR A 32 3.38 -8.64 -31.39
CA TYR A 32 2.13 -8.84 -32.14
C TYR A 32 0.86 -8.52 -31.33
N GLY A 33 0.99 -7.97 -30.12
CA GLY A 33 -0.13 -7.68 -29.22
C GLY A 33 -0.60 -8.88 -28.38
N TYR A 34 -1.64 -8.68 -27.57
CA TYR A 34 -2.23 -9.77 -26.79
C TYR A 34 -3.19 -10.60 -27.66
N ASP A 35 -3.00 -11.92 -27.65
CA ASP A 35 -3.88 -12.82 -28.41
C ASP A 35 -5.28 -12.92 -27.77
N SER A 36 -6.31 -12.93 -28.62
CA SER A 36 -7.70 -12.92 -28.18
C SER A 36 -8.09 -14.19 -27.40
N ALA A 37 -7.58 -15.35 -27.80
CA ALA A 37 -7.93 -16.64 -27.19
C ALA A 37 -7.46 -16.75 -25.73
N THR A 38 -6.30 -16.16 -25.41
CA THR A 38 -5.72 -16.20 -24.07
C THR A 38 -6.18 -15.02 -23.24
N TYR A 39 -6.09 -13.79 -23.77
CA TYR A 39 -6.18 -12.57 -22.96
C TYR A 39 -7.55 -11.89 -22.97
N LYS A 40 -8.36 -12.04 -24.03
CA LYS A 40 -9.70 -11.41 -24.15
C LYS A 40 -10.83 -12.30 -23.62
N ARG A 41 -10.58 -12.98 -22.48
CA ARG A 41 -11.58 -13.81 -21.80
C ARG A 41 -12.72 -12.97 -21.26
N LYS A 42 -13.96 -13.43 -21.45
CA LYS A 42 -15.19 -12.77 -21.00
C LYS A 42 -15.71 -13.37 -19.70
N GLU A 43 -14.81 -13.65 -18.78
CA GLU A 43 -15.08 -14.42 -17.57
C GLU A 43 -14.41 -13.77 -16.36
N PHE A 44 -14.98 -14.02 -15.18
CA PHE A 44 -14.31 -13.80 -13.91
C PHE A 44 -13.70 -15.11 -13.43
N ILE A 45 -12.37 -15.12 -13.27
CA ILE A 45 -11.63 -16.22 -12.65
C ILE A 45 -10.96 -15.63 -11.42
N GLN A 46 -11.41 -16.08 -10.26
CA GLN A 46 -10.90 -15.61 -8.97
C GLN A 46 -9.38 -15.71 -8.90
N ASP A 47 -8.75 -14.65 -8.38
CA ASP A 47 -7.28 -14.52 -8.30
C ASP A 47 -6.53 -14.70 -9.63
N SER A 48 -7.19 -14.45 -10.76
CA SER A 48 -6.60 -14.54 -12.10
C SER A 48 -7.02 -13.39 -13.01
N CYS A 49 -8.30 -13.33 -13.40
CA CYS A 49 -8.81 -12.30 -14.30
C CYS A 49 -10.22 -11.83 -13.97
N PHE A 50 -10.54 -10.61 -14.37
CA PHE A 50 -11.86 -10.01 -14.25
C PHE A 50 -12.27 -9.36 -15.57
N PHE A 51 -13.45 -9.70 -16.06
CA PHE A 51 -14.06 -9.08 -17.24
C PHE A 51 -15.20 -8.15 -16.83
N GLY A 52 -15.19 -6.91 -17.30
CA GLY A 52 -16.25 -5.96 -17.00
C GLY A 52 -16.01 -4.57 -17.58
N PHE A 53 -16.83 -3.61 -17.12
CA PHE A 53 -16.69 -2.20 -17.48
C PHE A 53 -15.75 -1.49 -16.53
N PHE A 54 -14.88 -0.65 -17.11
CA PHE A 54 -13.92 0.16 -16.39
C PHE A 54 -14.02 1.61 -16.87
N ARG A 55 -13.90 2.56 -15.94
CA ARG A 55 -13.65 3.97 -16.28
C ARG A 55 -12.21 4.30 -15.97
N GLU A 56 -11.64 5.19 -16.77
CA GLU A 56 -10.33 5.76 -16.46
C GLU A 56 -10.46 6.70 -15.28
N LEU A 57 -9.45 6.71 -14.41
CA LEU A 57 -9.33 7.69 -13.35
C LEU A 57 -8.63 8.94 -13.89
N ASN A 58 -9.12 10.10 -13.48
CA ASN A 58 -8.43 11.36 -13.72
C ASN A 58 -7.14 11.41 -12.91
N PRO A 59 -6.10 12.12 -13.37
CA PRO A 59 -4.85 12.29 -12.60
C PRO A 59 -5.03 12.90 -11.20
N SER A 60 -6.15 13.56 -10.92
CA SER A 60 -6.50 14.07 -9.58
C SER A 60 -7.05 13.00 -8.63
N GLU A 61 -7.49 11.85 -9.15
CA GLU A 61 -8.12 10.76 -8.38
C GLU A 61 -7.10 9.73 -7.86
N TYR A 62 -5.84 9.84 -8.27
CA TYR A 62 -4.76 8.98 -7.81
C TYR A 62 -3.43 9.73 -7.80
N TYR A 63 -2.43 9.14 -7.15
CA TYR A 63 -1.05 9.54 -7.32
C TYR A 63 -0.20 8.28 -7.53
N ILE A 64 0.94 8.47 -8.20
CA ILE A 64 1.88 7.39 -8.51
C ILE A 64 3.25 7.78 -8.01
N ASN A 65 3.97 6.82 -7.41
CA ASN A 65 5.40 6.92 -7.26
C ASN A 65 6.09 6.02 -8.31
N PRO A 66 6.58 6.59 -9.43
CA PRO A 66 7.14 5.81 -10.53
C PRO A 66 8.51 5.20 -10.20
N LEU A 67 9.19 5.68 -9.15
CA LEU A 67 10.50 5.17 -8.76
C LEU A 67 10.40 3.86 -7.99
N VAL A 68 9.43 3.77 -7.06
CA VAL A 68 9.24 2.57 -6.23
C VAL A 68 8.05 1.71 -6.66
N GLY A 69 7.25 2.19 -7.62
CA GLY A 69 6.24 1.38 -8.31
C GLY A 69 4.96 1.13 -7.53
N PHE A 70 4.47 2.14 -6.79
CA PHE A 70 3.16 2.05 -6.14
C PHE A 70 2.21 3.17 -6.56
N ILE A 71 0.93 2.93 -6.32
CA ILE A 71 -0.18 3.82 -6.65
C ILE A 71 -1.02 3.99 -5.40
N GLY A 72 -1.35 5.22 -5.05
CA GLY A 72 -2.37 5.51 -4.05
C GLY A 72 -3.58 6.15 -4.70
N LEU A 73 -4.76 5.72 -4.24
CA LEU A 73 -6.04 6.20 -4.75
C LEU A 73 -6.56 7.29 -3.81
N LYS A 74 -6.91 8.44 -4.36
CA LYS A 74 -7.51 9.58 -3.64
C LYS A 74 -9.04 9.45 -3.55
N ILE A 75 -9.62 8.48 -4.24
CA ILE A 75 -11.04 8.14 -4.20
C ILE A 75 -11.30 6.90 -3.35
N ASN A 76 -12.51 6.81 -2.79
CA ASN A 76 -12.98 5.56 -2.19
C ASN A 76 -13.38 4.58 -3.29
N VAL A 77 -12.71 3.43 -3.34
CA VAL A 77 -13.06 2.34 -4.25
C VAL A 77 -13.79 1.24 -3.48
N PRO A 78 -15.02 0.87 -3.87
CA PRO A 78 -15.75 -0.22 -3.24
C PRO A 78 -14.93 -1.52 -3.15
N GLU A 79 -15.15 -2.29 -2.07
CA GLU A 79 -14.39 -3.52 -1.84
C GLU A 79 -14.60 -4.55 -2.98
N ASN A 80 -15.81 -4.62 -3.51
CA ASN A 80 -16.21 -5.47 -4.62
C ASN A 80 -15.80 -4.94 -6.01
N TYR A 81 -15.08 -3.82 -6.10
CA TYR A 81 -14.63 -3.26 -7.39
C TYR A 81 -13.18 -3.59 -7.71
N ALA A 82 -12.88 -3.92 -8.96
CA ALA A 82 -11.52 -4.09 -9.45
C ALA A 82 -10.82 -2.75 -9.74
N VAL A 83 -9.49 -2.72 -9.60
CA VAL A 83 -8.63 -1.63 -10.10
C VAL A 83 -7.52 -2.23 -10.95
N ALA A 84 -7.26 -1.62 -12.09
CA ALA A 84 -6.28 -2.08 -13.05
C ALA A 84 -5.51 -0.91 -13.67
N VAL A 85 -4.39 -1.22 -14.31
CA VAL A 85 -3.49 -0.23 -14.92
C VAL A 85 -2.99 -0.67 -16.28
N THR A 86 -2.54 0.30 -17.06
CA THR A 86 -1.61 0.09 -18.18
C THR A 86 -0.37 0.93 -17.94
N TYR A 87 0.80 0.40 -18.29
CA TYR A 87 2.05 1.13 -18.14
C TYR A 87 3.12 0.69 -19.12
N GLU A 88 4.06 1.61 -19.37
CA GLU A 88 5.32 1.35 -20.05
C GLU A 88 6.48 1.60 -19.10
N THR A 89 7.41 0.64 -19.03
CA THR A 89 8.63 0.76 -18.24
C THR A 89 9.70 1.55 -18.99
N TYR A 90 10.71 2.04 -18.27
CA TYR A 90 11.83 2.79 -18.88
C TYR A 90 12.60 1.99 -19.95
N ASP A 91 12.63 0.66 -19.87
CA ASP A 91 13.23 -0.23 -20.87
C ASP A 91 12.26 -0.60 -22.01
N GLY A 92 11.14 0.14 -22.15
CA GLY A 92 10.18 0.00 -23.26
C GLY A 92 9.27 -1.23 -23.17
N LYS A 93 9.21 -1.90 -22.02
CA LYS A 93 8.27 -3.03 -21.83
C LYS A 93 6.89 -2.47 -21.52
N LYS A 94 5.91 -2.85 -22.34
CA LYS A 94 4.50 -2.45 -22.19
C LYS A 94 3.71 -3.54 -21.48
N TYR A 95 2.77 -3.11 -20.64
CA TYR A 95 1.83 -3.97 -19.94
C TYR A 95 0.42 -3.41 -20.11
N GLY A 96 -0.45 -4.22 -20.70
CA GLY A 96 -1.81 -3.85 -21.05
C GLY A 96 -1.94 -3.19 -22.42
N GLU A 97 -3.19 -2.98 -22.82
CA GLU A 97 -3.65 -2.33 -24.04
C GLU A 97 -4.71 -1.31 -23.62
N GLY A 98 -4.28 -0.05 -23.55
CA GLY A 98 -5.11 1.05 -23.07
C GLY A 98 -6.08 1.58 -24.12
N LYS A 99 -6.72 2.71 -23.80
CA LYS A 99 -7.76 3.30 -24.67
C LYS A 99 -7.26 3.78 -26.03
N TYR A 100 -5.96 4.10 -26.15
CA TYR A 100 -5.35 4.61 -27.38
C TYR A 100 -4.89 3.49 -28.33
N GLU A 101 -4.82 2.26 -27.85
CA GLU A 101 -4.39 1.08 -28.61
C GLU A 101 -5.56 0.20 -29.05
N THR A 102 -6.78 0.57 -28.65
CA THR A 102 -7.99 -0.20 -28.88
C THR A 102 -9.10 0.72 -29.36
N ASN A 103 -9.81 0.32 -30.40
CA ASN A 103 -11.00 1.04 -30.84
C ASN A 103 -12.08 0.99 -29.74
N GLY A 104 -13.01 1.96 -29.72
CA GLY A 104 -14.02 2.07 -28.67
C GLY A 104 -14.79 0.78 -28.35
N ASN A 105 -15.01 -0.06 -29.37
CA ASN A 105 -15.76 -1.32 -29.28
C ASN A 105 -14.90 -2.55 -28.90
N GLU A 106 -13.58 -2.40 -28.86
CA GLU A 106 -12.67 -3.50 -28.56
C GLU A 106 -12.44 -3.67 -27.06
N THR A 107 -12.33 -4.92 -26.62
CA THR A 107 -11.96 -5.27 -25.25
C THR A 107 -10.51 -4.93 -24.98
N MET A 108 -10.30 -4.04 -24.01
CA MET A 108 -8.97 -3.68 -23.50
C MET A 108 -8.38 -4.81 -22.67
N ILE A 109 -7.06 -4.87 -22.60
CA ILE A 109 -6.34 -5.77 -21.70
C ILE A 109 -5.65 -4.93 -20.63
N LEU A 110 -5.93 -5.19 -19.35
CA LEU A 110 -5.38 -4.37 -18.26
C LEU A 110 -4.59 -5.24 -17.27
N LYS A 111 -3.57 -4.67 -16.62
CA LYS A 111 -2.92 -5.29 -15.46
C LYS A 111 -3.74 -4.98 -14.22
N MET A 112 -4.43 -5.97 -13.66
CA MET A 112 -5.16 -5.82 -12.41
C MET A 112 -4.17 -5.65 -11.24
N ILE A 113 -4.51 -4.75 -10.32
CA ILE A 113 -3.75 -4.47 -9.09
C ILE A 113 -4.62 -4.57 -7.82
N LYS A 114 -5.95 -4.48 -7.98
CA LYS A 114 -6.95 -4.77 -6.94
C LYS A 114 -8.01 -5.69 -7.52
N CYS A 115 -8.28 -6.82 -6.86
CA CYS A 115 -9.42 -7.68 -7.18
C CYS A 115 -10.69 -7.25 -6.42
N PRO A 116 -11.89 -7.64 -6.89
CA PRO A 116 -13.10 -7.65 -6.07
C PRO A 116 -12.92 -8.56 -4.84
N ASN A 117 -13.39 -8.12 -3.66
CA ASN A 117 -13.47 -8.92 -2.44
C ASN A 117 -12.14 -9.60 -2.06
N GLN A 118 -11.04 -8.82 -2.08
CA GLN A 118 -9.69 -9.33 -1.81
C GLN A 118 -9.58 -9.95 -0.42
N SER A 119 -9.01 -11.15 -0.36
CA SER A 119 -8.65 -11.80 0.89
C SER A 119 -7.37 -12.63 0.76
N PRO A 120 -6.67 -12.91 1.87
CA PRO A 120 -5.45 -13.71 1.87
C PRO A 120 -5.67 -15.10 1.26
N ASP A 121 -6.73 -15.80 1.65
CA ASP A 121 -6.96 -17.19 1.24
C ASP A 121 -7.52 -17.31 -0.17
N ALA A 122 -8.43 -16.39 -0.53
CA ALA A 122 -9.20 -16.50 -1.76
C ALA A 122 -8.58 -15.73 -2.94
N THR A 123 -7.74 -14.72 -2.66
CA THR A 123 -7.02 -13.96 -3.68
C THR A 123 -5.58 -13.66 -3.26
N PRO A 124 -4.74 -14.68 -3.02
CA PRO A 124 -3.40 -14.50 -2.47
C PRO A 124 -2.52 -13.60 -3.34
N ARG A 125 -2.56 -13.76 -4.68
CA ARG A 125 -1.73 -12.93 -5.58
C ARG A 125 -2.13 -11.47 -5.52
N ALA A 126 -3.43 -11.20 -5.49
CA ALA A 126 -3.91 -9.83 -5.37
C ALA A 126 -3.67 -9.26 -3.97
N TRP A 127 -3.72 -10.09 -2.94
CA TRP A 127 -3.44 -9.71 -1.56
C TRP A 127 -1.98 -9.29 -1.37
N GLU A 128 -1.04 -9.94 -2.05
CA GLU A 128 0.38 -9.57 -2.03
C GLU A 128 0.66 -8.20 -2.64
N LEU A 129 -0.09 -7.79 -3.69
CA LEU A 129 0.05 -6.46 -4.30
C LEU A 129 -0.48 -5.32 -3.42
N LYS A 130 -1.33 -5.63 -2.44
CA LYS A 130 -1.90 -4.63 -1.53
C LYS A 130 -0.85 -4.17 -0.53
N MET A 131 -0.48 -2.90 -0.61
CA MET A 131 0.34 -2.23 0.41
C MET A 131 -0.38 -2.21 1.76
N LYS A 132 0.34 -2.62 2.81
CA LYS A 132 -0.14 -2.68 4.21
C LYS A 132 0.82 -1.98 5.17
N ASN A 133 1.71 -1.16 4.61
CA ASN A 133 2.77 -0.42 5.28
C ASN A 133 2.55 1.10 5.21
N VAL A 134 1.33 1.52 4.87
CA VAL A 134 0.94 2.94 4.79
C VAL A 134 -0.12 3.21 5.85
N TYR A 135 0.11 4.21 6.70
CA TYR A 135 -0.73 4.53 7.84
C TYR A 135 -1.07 6.02 7.86
N ARG A 136 -2.36 6.31 7.76
CA ARG A 136 -2.90 7.66 7.78
C ARG A 136 -2.86 8.25 9.20
N LEU A 137 -2.25 9.41 9.37
CA LEU A 137 -2.35 10.21 10.59
C LEU A 137 -3.66 11.02 10.60
N PRO A 138 -4.20 11.39 11.77
CA PRO A 138 -5.42 12.20 11.89
C PRO A 138 -5.15 13.70 11.64
N ILE A 139 -4.24 14.01 10.72
CA ILE A 139 -3.84 15.36 10.32
C ILE A 139 -3.46 15.33 8.84
N ASN A 140 -3.68 16.42 8.13
CA ASN A 140 -3.29 16.60 6.73
C ASN A 140 -2.50 17.91 6.56
N TYR A 141 -1.90 18.10 5.38
CA TYR A 141 -0.99 19.22 5.08
C TYR A 141 0.11 19.39 6.14
N ILE A 142 0.78 18.28 6.43
CA ILE A 142 1.81 18.18 7.47
C ILE A 142 3.02 19.04 7.11
N ASN A 143 3.39 19.98 7.98
CA ASN A 143 4.64 20.71 7.82
C ASN A 143 5.82 19.91 8.40
N GLN A 144 6.93 19.84 7.66
CA GLN A 144 8.17 19.20 8.12
C GLN A 144 8.75 19.88 9.37
N PHE A 145 8.56 21.20 9.51
CA PHE A 145 9.11 21.99 10.60
C PHE A 145 8.62 21.48 11.96
N ASN A 146 9.58 21.17 12.83
CA ASN A 146 9.37 20.54 14.14
C ASN A 146 8.56 19.23 14.11
N PHE A 147 8.38 18.59 12.95
CA PHE A 147 7.73 17.29 12.88
C PHE A 147 8.49 16.25 13.70
N ARG A 148 7.76 15.51 14.53
CA ARG A 148 8.26 14.40 15.32
C ARG A 148 7.29 13.25 15.21
N LEU A 149 7.80 12.07 14.86
CA LEU A 149 7.04 10.83 14.85
C LEU A 149 7.95 9.71 15.36
N SER A 150 7.41 8.88 16.22
CA SER A 150 8.03 7.63 16.65
C SER A 150 6.97 6.53 16.68
N VAL A 151 7.43 5.29 16.66
CA VAL A 151 6.61 4.12 16.93
C VAL A 151 6.90 3.71 18.36
N LYS A 152 5.85 3.58 19.16
CA LYS A 152 5.93 3.18 20.56
C LYS A 152 5.36 1.79 20.75
N TYR A 153 5.95 1.02 21.65
CA TYR A 153 5.38 -0.23 22.13
C TYR A 153 4.52 0.03 23.38
N LEU A 154 3.29 -0.49 23.41
CA LEU A 154 2.43 -0.45 24.57
C LEU A 154 2.82 -1.57 25.53
N TYR A 155 3.36 -1.18 26.68
CA TYR A 155 3.65 -2.06 27.80
C TYR A 155 2.62 -1.84 28.91
N ASN A 156 1.95 -2.91 29.30
CA ASN A 156 0.98 -2.88 30.40
C ASN A 156 1.63 -3.48 31.64
N GLU A 157 1.66 -2.72 32.72
CA GLU A 157 2.08 -3.18 34.03
C GLU A 157 0.84 -3.30 34.92
N ILE A 158 0.63 -4.48 35.49
CA ILE A 158 -0.56 -4.77 36.31
C ILE A 158 -0.12 -4.73 37.77
N HIS A 159 -0.69 -3.78 38.52
CA HIS A 159 -0.55 -3.72 39.96
C HIS A 159 -1.93 -3.90 40.58
N THR A 160 -2.10 -4.98 41.35
CA THR A 160 -3.38 -5.40 41.92
C THR A 160 -4.47 -5.44 40.83
N ASP A 161 -5.45 -4.52 40.87
CA ASP A 161 -6.56 -4.42 39.93
C ASP A 161 -6.44 -3.22 38.97
N THR A 162 -5.29 -2.54 38.95
CA THR A 162 -5.03 -1.38 38.08
C THR A 162 -4.02 -1.71 36.99
N ILE A 163 -4.36 -1.37 35.75
CA ILE A 163 -3.49 -1.49 34.59
C ILE A 163 -2.82 -0.14 34.33
N TYR A 164 -1.50 -0.09 34.44
CA TYR A 164 -0.68 1.06 34.06
C TYR A 164 -0.14 0.88 32.65
N GLN A 165 -0.32 1.88 31.80
CA GLN A 165 0.06 1.83 30.40
C GLN A 165 1.26 2.72 30.11
N TYR A 166 2.32 2.12 29.58
CA TYR A 166 3.56 2.79 29.21
C TYR A 166 3.78 2.69 27.69
N TYR A 167 4.28 3.77 27.10
CA TYR A 167 4.59 3.84 25.66
C TYR A 167 6.10 3.95 25.47
N LEU A 168 6.73 2.81 25.22
CA LEU A 168 8.18 2.66 25.20
C LEU A 168 8.73 2.88 23.78
N ASP A 169 9.94 3.46 23.66
CA ASP A 169 10.66 3.55 22.38
C ASP A 169 11.34 2.24 21.97
N THR A 170 11.49 1.31 22.91
CA THR A 170 12.06 -0.02 22.73
C THR A 170 11.06 -1.08 23.17
N ILE A 171 11.32 -2.32 22.79
CA ILE A 171 10.57 -3.49 23.26
C ILE A 171 11.35 -4.10 24.44
N PRO A 172 10.71 -4.64 25.49
CA PRO A 172 11.39 -5.03 26.73
C PRO A 172 12.60 -5.97 26.58
N THR A 173 12.65 -6.76 25.51
CA THR A 173 13.74 -7.72 25.23
C THR A 173 14.91 -7.12 24.45
N THR A 174 14.87 -5.83 24.10
CA THR A 174 15.90 -5.17 23.30
C THR A 174 16.14 -3.72 23.71
N SER A 175 17.38 -3.25 23.62
CA SER A 175 17.73 -1.83 23.75
C SER A 175 17.65 -1.09 22.42
N TRP A 176 17.35 -1.77 21.31
CA TRP A 176 17.30 -1.17 19.98
C TRP A 176 15.98 -0.41 19.77
N PRO A 177 15.99 0.90 19.41
CA PRO A 177 14.76 1.65 19.22
C PRO A 177 13.90 1.15 18.07
N ILE A 178 12.57 1.06 18.30
CA ILE A 178 11.59 0.53 17.34
C ILE A 178 11.63 1.31 16.02
N LYS A 179 11.82 2.63 16.06
CA LYS A 179 11.94 3.47 14.87
C LYS A 179 13.09 3.05 13.93
N GLN A 180 14.21 2.57 14.49
CA GLN A 180 15.34 2.08 13.71
C GLN A 180 15.06 0.67 13.19
N MET A 181 14.47 -0.20 14.01
CA MET A 181 14.05 -1.55 13.61
C MET A 181 13.07 -1.50 12.43
N LEU A 182 12.14 -0.54 12.47
CA LEU A 182 11.16 -0.31 11.41
C LEU A 182 11.68 0.57 10.26
N SER A 183 12.96 0.95 10.31
CA SER A 183 13.65 1.68 9.25
C SER A 183 13.07 3.06 8.93
N ILE A 184 12.39 3.70 9.88
CA ILE A 184 11.83 5.07 9.74
C ILE A 184 12.77 6.17 10.28
N ASP A 185 13.95 5.76 10.75
CA ASP A 185 15.04 6.61 11.23
C ASP A 185 16.35 5.95 10.78
N ARG A 186 16.86 6.33 9.61
CA ARG A 186 18.07 5.78 8.95
C ARG A 186 19.05 6.86 8.50
N TYR A 187 18.60 8.11 8.41
CA TYR A 187 19.38 9.22 7.90
C TYR A 187 19.60 10.28 9.00
N THR A 188 20.62 11.10 8.81
CA THR A 188 20.82 12.34 9.56
C THR A 188 21.16 13.41 8.53
N GLY A 189 20.21 14.33 8.33
CA GLY A 189 20.20 15.17 7.13
C GLY A 189 20.05 14.32 5.87
N THR A 190 21.05 14.36 4.97
CA THR A 190 21.04 13.60 3.71
C THR A 190 21.85 12.30 3.76
N ALA A 191 22.65 12.09 4.81
CA ALA A 191 23.56 10.96 4.90
C ALA A 191 22.93 9.81 5.69
N ARG A 192 23.03 8.59 5.16
CA ARG A 192 22.68 7.38 5.92
C ARG A 192 23.70 7.18 7.04
N ARG A 193 23.25 6.93 8.26
CA ARG A 193 24.13 6.77 9.44
C ARG A 193 23.90 5.44 10.13
N TRP A 194 24.96 4.92 10.77
CA TRP A 194 24.87 3.73 11.63
C TRP A 194 24.10 4.01 12.92
N ASN A 195 24.32 5.20 13.50
CA ASN A 195 23.56 5.75 14.63
C ASN A 195 22.85 7.03 14.16
N PRO A 196 21.61 6.90 13.64
CA PRO A 196 20.79 8.04 13.23
C PRO A 196 20.45 8.99 14.40
N ASP A 197 19.93 10.16 14.08
CA ASP A 197 19.70 11.26 15.04
C ASP A 197 18.44 11.09 15.90
N GLY A 198 17.70 10.00 15.66
CA GLY A 198 16.49 9.70 16.40
C GLY A 198 15.27 10.46 15.88
N ILE A 199 15.37 11.15 14.75
CA ILE A 199 14.30 11.91 14.13
C ILE A 199 13.73 11.07 12.99
N PHE A 200 12.42 11.13 12.80
CA PHE A 200 11.79 10.49 11.65
C PHE A 200 12.38 11.04 10.34
N ASP A 201 12.76 10.15 9.43
CA ASP A 201 13.24 10.51 8.10
C ASP A 201 12.08 11.12 7.28
N PHE A 202 11.90 12.44 7.33
CA PHE A 202 10.84 13.13 6.58
C PHE A 202 11.25 13.30 5.11
N ILE A 203 10.82 12.36 4.25
CA ILE A 203 11.15 12.35 2.82
C ILE A 203 9.84 12.23 2.04
N GLU A 204 9.43 13.36 1.47
CA GLU A 204 8.17 13.48 0.72
C GLU A 204 8.07 12.44 -0.41
N GLY A 205 6.90 11.79 -0.50
CA GLY A 205 6.61 10.72 -1.45
C GLY A 205 7.32 9.39 -1.18
N ARG A 206 8.19 9.29 -0.17
CA ARG A 206 8.92 8.05 0.18
C ARG A 206 8.58 7.51 1.56
N THR A 207 8.62 8.37 2.57
CA THR A 207 8.29 8.02 3.96
C THR A 207 7.05 8.75 4.46
N ILE A 208 6.64 9.81 3.79
CA ILE A 208 5.43 10.57 4.10
C ILE A 208 4.81 11.14 2.83
N ILE A 209 3.49 11.24 2.81
CA ILE A 209 2.74 12.10 1.90
C ILE A 209 2.11 13.18 2.76
N SER A 210 2.75 14.36 2.77
CA SER A 210 2.37 15.44 3.69
C SER A 210 0.96 15.97 3.41
N GLU A 211 0.54 16.00 2.14
CA GLU A 211 -0.80 16.42 1.72
C GLU A 211 -1.89 15.63 2.43
N THR A 212 -1.80 14.30 2.46
CA THR A 212 -2.83 13.41 3.03
C THR A 212 -2.53 12.98 4.47
N GLY A 213 -1.30 13.16 4.94
CA GLY A 213 -0.85 12.68 6.24
C GLY A 213 -0.56 11.18 6.28
N ASP A 214 -0.31 10.55 5.12
CA ASP A 214 0.03 9.14 5.04
C ASP A 214 1.51 8.91 5.35
N ILE A 215 1.80 8.12 6.39
CA ILE A 215 3.15 7.64 6.71
C ILE A 215 3.42 6.33 5.98
N ILE A 216 4.53 6.27 5.26
CA ILE A 216 4.95 5.12 4.45
C ILE A 216 6.17 4.49 5.14
N PHE A 217 6.01 3.27 5.63
CA PHE A 217 7.15 2.52 6.14
C PHE A 217 8.00 1.97 4.99
N PRO A 218 9.34 2.08 5.03
CA PRO A 218 10.20 1.58 3.94
C PRO A 218 10.18 0.06 3.73
N THR A 219 9.71 -0.70 4.71
CA THR A 219 9.54 -2.16 4.62
C THR A 219 8.07 -2.48 4.27
N LEU A 220 7.81 -3.49 3.43
CA LEU A 220 6.44 -3.88 3.04
C LEU A 220 5.61 -4.45 4.20
N LYS A 221 6.29 -5.12 5.14
CA LYS A 221 5.70 -5.68 6.36
C LYS A 221 6.48 -5.22 7.60
N PRO A 222 6.39 -3.93 7.99
CA PRO A 222 7.23 -3.38 9.06
C PRO A 222 7.09 -4.13 10.38
N PHE A 223 5.86 -4.40 10.82
CA PHE A 223 5.58 -5.06 12.10
C PHE A 223 5.69 -6.59 12.08
N SER A 224 6.08 -7.16 10.93
CA SER A 224 6.36 -8.59 10.77
C SER A 224 7.84 -8.76 10.37
N GLU A 225 8.13 -8.85 9.08
CA GLU A 225 9.49 -9.00 8.55
C GLU A 225 10.49 -7.96 9.07
N GLY A 226 10.06 -6.71 9.27
CA GLY A 226 10.92 -5.67 9.83
C GLY A 226 11.41 -6.00 11.23
N LEU A 227 10.49 -6.34 12.13
CA LEU A 227 10.80 -6.75 13.50
C LEU A 227 11.53 -8.10 13.57
N SER A 228 11.18 -9.05 12.69
CA SER A 228 11.87 -10.33 12.59
C SER A 228 13.33 -10.17 12.18
N LYS A 229 13.62 -9.34 11.17
CA LYS A 229 14.99 -9.02 10.75
C LYS A 229 15.78 -8.29 11.84
N ALA A 230 15.09 -7.61 12.75
CA ALA A 230 15.69 -6.99 13.90
C ALA A 230 15.99 -7.97 15.06
N GLY A 231 15.68 -9.26 14.90
CA GLY A 231 15.98 -10.32 15.86
C GLY A 231 14.97 -10.45 16.99
N LEU A 232 13.76 -9.93 16.84
CA LEU A 232 12.72 -10.09 17.87
C LEU A 232 12.10 -11.48 17.90
N ASP A 233 11.69 -11.86 19.10
CA ASP A 233 10.87 -13.04 19.35
C ASP A 233 9.48 -12.93 18.68
N SER A 234 8.92 -14.08 18.31
CA SER A 234 7.62 -14.20 17.63
C SER A 234 6.44 -13.61 18.41
N ASN A 235 6.55 -13.47 19.74
CA ASN A 235 5.55 -12.82 20.57
C ASN A 235 5.38 -11.33 20.21
N TYR A 236 6.43 -10.65 19.73
CA TYR A 236 6.36 -9.23 19.35
C TYR A 236 6.06 -9.03 17.86
N ILE A 237 6.16 -10.08 17.05
CA ILE A 237 5.93 -10.03 15.60
C ILE A 237 4.42 -10.12 15.33
N PHE A 238 3.87 -9.15 14.57
CA PHE A 238 2.45 -9.07 14.24
C PHE A 238 2.19 -9.51 12.79
N ASN A 239 2.24 -10.83 12.56
CA ASN A 239 2.05 -11.43 11.22
C ASN A 239 0.61 -11.30 10.73
N GLU A 240 -0.35 -11.41 11.65
CA GLU A 240 -1.78 -11.41 11.35
C GLU A 240 -2.21 -10.11 10.64
N LEU A 241 -1.53 -9.00 10.91
CA LEU A 241 -1.73 -7.72 10.22
C LEU A 241 -1.56 -7.82 8.69
N TYR A 242 -0.70 -8.72 8.22
CA TYR A 242 -0.37 -8.89 6.81
C TYR A 242 -0.99 -10.14 6.19
N GLU A 243 -1.32 -11.13 7.01
CA GLU A 243 -1.80 -12.45 6.60
C GLU A 243 -3.31 -12.63 6.77
N ARG A 244 -3.99 -11.73 7.50
CA ARG A 244 -5.44 -11.81 7.74
C ARG A 244 -6.17 -10.56 7.27
N ARG A 245 -7.50 -10.65 7.16
CA ARG A 245 -8.33 -9.45 6.93
C ARG A 245 -8.22 -8.51 8.12
N LYS A 246 -8.47 -7.22 7.88
CA LYS A 246 -8.37 -6.19 8.92
C LYS A 246 -9.25 -6.52 10.12
N SER A 247 -10.49 -6.97 9.90
CA SER A 247 -11.43 -7.38 10.95
C SER A 247 -10.83 -8.45 11.86
N ASP A 248 -10.15 -9.44 11.27
CA ASP A 248 -9.65 -10.60 12.00
C ASP A 248 -8.34 -10.28 12.71
N ALA A 249 -7.49 -9.48 12.07
CA ALA A 249 -6.25 -8.98 12.68
C ALA A 249 -6.52 -8.08 13.90
N GLN A 250 -7.62 -7.32 13.89
CA GLN A 250 -8.03 -6.45 15.02
C GLN A 250 -8.42 -7.21 16.29
N ILE A 251 -8.82 -8.48 16.16
CA ILE A 251 -9.17 -9.34 17.31
C ILE A 251 -7.91 -9.88 17.99
N SER A 252 -6.75 -9.87 17.30
CA SER A 252 -5.48 -10.30 17.89
C SER A 252 -5.10 -9.40 19.07
N HIS A 253 -4.61 -9.99 20.16
CA HIS A 253 -4.07 -9.25 21.29
C HIS A 253 -2.88 -8.35 20.87
N LYS A 254 -2.18 -8.69 19.79
CA LYS A 254 -1.07 -7.91 19.21
C LYS A 254 -1.51 -6.64 18.48
N ALA A 255 -2.81 -6.50 18.19
CA ALA A 255 -3.36 -5.32 17.49
C ALA A 255 -3.08 -4.00 18.23
N ASN A 256 -2.90 -4.07 19.54
CA ASN A 256 -2.64 -2.93 20.41
C ASN A 256 -1.18 -2.86 20.89
N TYR A 257 -0.23 -3.51 20.20
CA TYR A 257 1.17 -3.46 20.62
C TYR A 257 1.88 -2.19 20.18
N TYR A 258 1.55 -1.66 19.00
CA TYR A 258 2.32 -0.59 18.36
C TYR A 258 1.49 0.66 18.08
N PHE A 259 2.02 1.81 18.47
CA PHE A 259 1.36 3.10 18.30
C PHE A 259 2.26 4.10 17.59
N LEU A 260 1.73 4.78 16.59
CA LEU A 260 2.33 5.99 16.04
C LEU A 260 2.07 7.15 17.00
N LYS A 261 3.13 7.75 17.53
CA LYS A 261 3.04 8.91 18.42
C LYS A 261 4.00 9.99 17.99
N GLY A 262 3.56 11.23 18.07
CA GLY A 262 4.32 12.35 17.53
C GLY A 262 3.69 13.70 17.80
N TYR A 263 4.36 14.73 17.31
CA TYR A 263 3.90 16.10 17.28
C TYR A 263 4.11 16.64 15.87
N SER A 264 3.14 17.41 15.39
CA SER A 264 3.18 18.04 14.08
C SER A 264 2.33 19.30 14.07
N GLN A 265 2.64 20.21 13.15
CA GLN A 265 1.74 21.28 12.72
C GLN A 265 1.07 20.86 11.40
N GLY A 266 -0.22 21.13 11.28
CA GLY A 266 -1.06 20.76 10.14
C GLY A 266 -2.53 21.01 10.44
N ASN A 267 -3.41 20.64 9.51
CA ASN A 267 -4.85 20.77 9.72
C ASN A 267 -5.39 19.46 10.30
N LYS A 268 -6.13 19.55 11.39
CA LYS A 268 -6.84 18.40 11.98
C LYS A 268 -8.13 18.19 11.20
N TYR A 269 -8.49 16.93 10.98
CA TYR A 269 -9.78 16.54 10.40
C TYR A 269 -10.45 15.47 11.25
#